data_AF-A0A8B7J1G2-F1
#
_entry.id   AF-A0A8B7J1G2-F1
#
_cell.length_a   1.000
_cell.length_b   1.000
_cell.length_c   1.000
_cell.angle_alpha   90.00
_cell.angle_beta   90.00
_cell.angle_gamma   90.00
#
_symmetry.space_group_name_H-M   'P 1'
#
loop_
_entity.id
_entity.type
_entity.pdbx_description
1 polymer ?
#
loop_
_entity_poly.entity_id
_entity_poly.type
_entity_poly.pdbx_seq_one_letter_code
_entity_poly.pdbx_strand_id
1 'polypeptide(L)'
;MGTGHVRGVGRCWAGAALVVLAVLGACGAHGKETTGYFLEMVKAECQYLNGTERVRFVVRNIHNRQQFVHFDSDVGVFVADSPLGEPTAKYWNSQPEILERAQNAVDTICRHNYGVFSPFTVERRVQPKVLVSPMQSGSLPQTDRLLCYVTGFYPPEIEVKWFKNGREETERVVATDVIQNGDWTYQVLVMLESMPQSGDTYTCQVEHASLQQPLTQHWGKARRPPPAAGYFLEMVKAECQYLNGTERVRFVVRNIHNRQQFVHFDSDVGVFVADSPLGEPTAKYWNSQPEILERAQNAVDTICRHNYGVFSPFTVERR
;
A
#
# COMPACT_ATOMS: atom_id res chain seq x y z
N MET A 1 7.41 26.25 -64.17
CA MET A 1 7.36 27.50 -63.38
C MET A 1 6.01 27.57 -62.70
N GLY A 2 6.01 27.90 -61.40
CA GLY A 2 5.05 27.37 -60.43
C GLY A 2 3.66 28.02 -60.34
N THR A 3 2.91 27.47 -59.37
CA THR A 3 1.65 27.86 -58.70
C THR A 3 0.90 26.53 -58.46
N GLY A 4 0.27 26.18 -57.34
CA GLY A 4 -0.12 26.84 -56.10
C GLY A 4 -1.36 26.09 -55.57
N HIS A 5 -1.61 26.18 -54.24
CA HIS A 5 -2.90 25.99 -53.55
C HIS A 5 -3.39 24.59 -53.08
N VAL A 6 -3.32 24.38 -51.74
CA VAL A 6 -4.38 24.59 -50.72
C VAL A 6 -5.73 23.84 -50.82
N ARG A 7 -6.17 23.36 -49.63
CA ARG A 7 -7.53 22.95 -49.15
C ARG A 7 -8.02 21.54 -49.55
N GLY A 8 -8.73 20.81 -48.70
CA GLY A 8 -9.37 21.22 -47.46
C GLY A 8 -10.11 20.08 -46.73
N VAL A 9 -10.66 20.50 -45.60
CA VAL A 9 -11.60 19.80 -44.70
C VAL A 9 -12.81 19.26 -45.47
N GLY A 10 -13.20 18.01 -45.21
CA GLY A 10 -14.44 17.40 -45.71
C GLY A 10 -15.20 16.66 -44.62
N ARG A 11 -16.35 17.22 -44.22
CA ARG A 11 -17.37 16.60 -43.34
C ARG A 11 -18.02 15.42 -44.06
N CYS A 12 -18.23 14.29 -43.37
CA CYS A 12 -19.09 13.21 -43.87
C CYS A 12 -20.54 13.41 -43.42
N TRP A 13 -21.45 13.47 -44.39
CA TRP A 13 -22.90 13.37 -44.22
C TRP A 13 -23.33 11.92 -44.00
N ALA A 14 -24.45 11.74 -43.32
CA ALA A 14 -25.08 10.45 -43.03
C ALA A 14 -25.91 9.91 -44.21
N GLY A 15 -25.91 8.59 -44.41
CA GLY A 15 -26.84 7.87 -45.31
C GLY A 15 -26.51 6.37 -45.42
N ALA A 16 -27.46 5.51 -45.03
CA ALA A 16 -27.44 4.04 -45.00
C ALA A 16 -27.29 3.40 -46.43
N ALA A 17 -26.98 2.11 -46.67
CA ALA A 17 -27.05 0.88 -45.89
C ALA A 17 -26.11 -0.24 -46.43
N LEU A 18 -25.64 -1.09 -45.51
CA LEU A 18 -25.32 -2.55 -45.58
C LEU A 18 -24.53 -3.15 -46.76
N VAL A 19 -23.27 -3.56 -46.50
CA VAL A 19 -22.82 -4.98 -46.55
C VAL A 19 -21.71 -5.15 -45.50
N VAL A 20 -21.88 -6.13 -44.60
CA VAL A 20 -20.93 -6.49 -43.56
C VAL A 20 -19.81 -7.36 -44.16
N LEU A 21 -18.60 -6.82 -44.23
CA LEU A 21 -17.37 -7.58 -44.05
C LEU A 21 -16.70 -7.00 -42.80
N ALA A 22 -17.19 -7.44 -41.64
CA ALA A 22 -16.54 -7.17 -40.37
C ALA A 22 -15.23 -7.97 -40.31
N VAL A 23 -14.19 -7.49 -40.99
CA VAL A 23 -12.84 -7.67 -40.47
C VAL A 23 -12.79 -6.74 -39.27
N LEU A 24 -13.18 -7.26 -38.10
CA LEU A 24 -12.78 -6.68 -36.82
C LEU A 24 -11.26 -6.86 -36.74
N GLY A 25 -10.53 -6.05 -37.50
CA GLY A 25 -9.22 -5.60 -37.08
C GLY A 25 -9.50 -4.87 -35.79
N ALA A 26 -9.34 -5.56 -34.67
CA ALA A 26 -9.29 -4.92 -33.38
C ALA A 26 -8.31 -3.75 -33.56
N CYS A 27 -8.81 -2.52 -33.38
CA CYS A 27 -7.93 -1.38 -33.22
C CYS A 27 -7.15 -1.72 -31.95
N GLY A 28 -5.99 -2.36 -32.12
CA GLY A 28 -5.10 -2.65 -31.02
C GLY A 28 -4.88 -1.31 -30.36
N ALA A 29 -5.31 -1.17 -29.11
CA ALA A 29 -4.95 -0.03 -28.29
C ALA A 29 -3.43 -0.06 -28.20
N HIS A 30 -2.76 0.57 -29.17
CA HIS A 30 -1.34 0.82 -29.14
C HIS A 30 -1.15 1.86 -28.03
N GLY A 31 -1.05 1.37 -26.80
CA GLY A 31 -0.41 2.12 -25.74
C GLY A 31 0.94 2.55 -26.28
N LYS A 32 1.23 3.86 -26.25
CA LYS A 32 2.53 4.37 -26.66
C LYS A 32 3.61 3.63 -25.85
N GLU A 33 4.53 3.00 -26.56
CA GLU A 33 5.67 2.31 -25.94
C GLU A 33 6.52 3.35 -25.20
N THR A 34 6.62 3.22 -23.88
CA THR A 34 7.49 4.06 -23.06
C THR A 34 8.94 3.75 -23.38
N THR A 35 9.72 4.75 -23.78
CA THR A 35 11.14 4.60 -24.16
C THR A 35 12.08 4.32 -22.98
N GLY A 36 11.60 4.48 -21.73
CA GLY A 36 12.31 4.16 -20.49
C GLY A 36 11.40 4.31 -19.26
N TYR A 37 11.79 3.71 -18.12
CA TYR A 37 11.08 3.79 -16.84
C TYR A 37 12.04 4.16 -15.72
N PHE A 38 11.65 5.16 -14.92
CA PHE A 38 12.36 5.61 -13.73
C PHE A 38 11.38 5.65 -12.56
N LEU A 39 11.80 5.13 -11.42
CA LEU A 39 11.02 5.14 -10.20
C LEU A 39 11.85 5.69 -9.04
N GLU A 40 11.50 6.88 -8.56
CA GLU A 40 12.02 7.37 -7.27
C GLU A 40 11.09 6.96 -6.13
N MET A 41 11.68 6.41 -5.07
CA MET A 41 10.97 6.11 -3.84
C MET A 41 11.74 6.65 -2.64
N VAL A 42 11.00 7.26 -1.72
CA VAL A 42 11.51 7.62 -0.39
C VAL A 42 10.73 6.83 0.64
N LYS A 43 11.44 6.12 1.51
CA LYS A 43 10.85 5.42 2.66
C LYS A 43 11.30 6.10 3.94
N ALA A 44 10.37 6.73 4.65
CA ALA A 44 10.61 7.30 5.97
C ALA A 44 9.99 6.36 7.02
N GLU A 45 10.85 5.80 7.87
CA GLU A 45 10.53 4.77 8.85
C GLU A 45 10.73 5.34 10.25
N CYS A 46 9.71 5.22 11.11
CA CYS A 46 9.80 5.50 12.53
C CYS A 46 9.69 4.18 13.28
N GLN A 47 10.75 3.79 13.97
CA GLN A 47 10.80 2.57 14.77
C GLN A 47 10.60 2.93 16.24
N TYR A 48 9.53 2.42 16.83
CA TYR A 48 9.12 2.70 18.21
C TYR A 48 9.44 1.50 19.09
N LEU A 49 10.30 1.70 20.09
CA LEU A 49 10.67 0.70 21.08
C LEU A 49 10.16 1.18 22.43
N ASN A 50 9.26 0.40 23.05
CA ASN A 50 8.55 0.76 24.28
C ASN A 50 7.81 2.12 24.16
N GLY A 51 6.95 2.23 23.14
CA GLY A 51 6.24 3.48 22.85
C GLY A 51 7.18 4.55 22.29
N THR A 52 7.20 5.73 22.90
CA THR A 52 8.02 6.88 22.43
C THR A 52 9.31 7.09 23.23
N GLU A 53 9.63 6.19 24.16
CA GLU A 53 10.85 6.25 24.98
C GLU A 53 12.09 6.17 24.09
N ARG A 54 12.14 5.17 23.21
CA ARG A 54 13.22 4.99 22.23
C ARG A 54 12.62 4.99 20.83
N VAL A 55 12.99 6.02 20.05
CA VAL A 55 12.50 6.22 18.69
C VAL A 55 13.68 6.39 17.76
N ARG A 56 13.71 5.59 16.69
CA ARG A 56 14.71 5.70 15.62
C ARG A 56 14.02 6.11 14.33
N PHE A 57 14.54 7.15 13.70
CA PHE A 57 14.08 7.62 12.40
C PHE A 57 15.08 7.21 11.33
N VAL A 58 14.60 6.57 10.27
CA VAL A 58 15.41 6.22 9.11
C VAL A 58 14.70 6.70 7.86
N VAL A 59 15.36 7.51 7.03
CA VAL A 59 14.86 7.84 5.69
C VAL A 59 15.78 7.26 4.62
N ARG A 60 15.20 6.48 3.71
CA ARG A 60 15.91 5.77 2.63
C ARG A 60 15.44 6.34 1.29
N ASN A 61 16.39 6.74 0.46
CA ASN A 61 16.13 7.20 -0.90
C ASN A 61 16.54 6.09 -1.87
N ILE A 62 15.61 5.72 -2.75
CA ILE A 62 15.69 4.52 -3.59
C ILE A 62 15.42 4.93 -5.03
N HIS A 63 16.41 4.70 -5.87
CA HIS A 63 16.33 4.88 -7.30
C HIS A 63 16.04 3.52 -7.96
N ASN A 64 14.92 3.42 -8.66
CA ASN A 64 14.32 2.20 -9.18
C ASN A 64 14.12 1.13 -8.09
N ARG A 65 15.12 0.29 -7.86
CA ARG A 65 15.11 -0.75 -6.80
C ARG A 65 16.36 -0.70 -5.93
N GLN A 66 17.23 0.28 -6.14
CA GLN A 66 18.50 0.45 -5.46
C GLN A 66 18.42 1.64 -4.51
N GLN A 67 18.50 1.35 -3.21
CA GLN A 67 18.75 2.39 -2.22
C GLN A 67 20.13 3.00 -2.49
N PHE A 68 20.20 4.33 -2.56
CA PHE A 68 21.45 5.02 -2.88
C PHE A 68 21.94 5.94 -1.77
N VAL A 69 21.05 6.50 -0.95
CA VAL A 69 21.42 7.29 0.24
C VAL A 69 20.37 7.11 1.32
N HIS A 70 20.79 7.07 2.58
CA HIS A 70 19.90 7.11 3.73
C HIS A 70 20.37 8.09 4.79
N PHE A 71 19.46 8.48 5.68
CA PHE A 71 19.77 9.07 6.97
C PHE A 71 19.24 8.16 8.06
N ASP A 72 20.02 7.99 9.11
CA ASP A 72 19.68 7.24 10.31
C ASP A 72 19.88 8.15 11.51
N SER A 73 18.86 8.30 12.36
CA SER A 73 18.95 9.16 13.54
C SER A 73 20.04 8.72 14.52
N ASP A 74 20.37 7.43 14.56
CA ASP A 74 21.44 6.91 15.43
C ASP A 74 22.84 7.31 14.92
N VAL A 75 22.95 7.62 13.62
CA VAL A 75 24.19 8.09 12.97
C VAL A 75 24.22 9.62 12.91
N GLY A 76 23.07 10.25 12.68
CA GLY A 76 22.89 11.70 12.69
C GLY A 76 23.34 12.42 11.40
N VAL A 77 23.71 11.70 10.34
CA VAL A 77 24.09 12.26 9.02
C VAL A 77 23.60 11.38 7.88
N PHE A 78 23.57 11.93 6.66
CA PHE A 78 23.29 11.15 5.45
C PHE A 78 24.50 10.31 5.06
N VAL A 79 24.25 9.03 4.75
CA VAL A 79 25.25 8.05 4.34
C VAL A 79 24.90 7.54 2.95
N ALA A 80 25.87 7.57 2.04
CA ALA A 80 25.74 6.99 0.72
C ALA A 80 25.82 5.46 0.80
N ASP A 81 24.85 4.78 0.23
CA ASP A 81 24.78 3.30 0.15
C ASP A 81 25.33 2.75 -1.17
N SER A 82 25.61 3.65 -2.11
CA SER A 82 26.19 3.35 -3.41
C SER A 82 26.90 4.58 -3.99
N PRO A 83 27.76 4.43 -5.00
CA PRO A 83 28.40 5.57 -5.67
C PRO A 83 27.41 6.61 -6.22
N LEU A 84 26.19 6.18 -6.57
CA LEU A 84 25.11 7.06 -7.01
C LEU A 84 24.72 8.08 -5.93
N GLY A 85 24.83 7.71 -4.65
CA GLY A 85 24.45 8.57 -3.53
C GLY A 85 25.56 9.40 -2.92
N GLU A 86 26.83 9.20 -3.31
CA GLU A 86 27.95 9.98 -2.76
C GLU A 86 27.78 11.50 -2.97
N PRO A 87 27.41 12.00 -4.17
CA PRO A 87 27.20 13.43 -4.39
C PRO A 87 26.05 13.95 -3.52
N THR A 88 24.97 13.19 -3.41
CA THR A 88 23.77 13.55 -2.65
C THR A 88 24.04 13.60 -1.16
N ALA A 89 24.71 12.58 -0.59
CA ALA A 89 25.07 12.55 0.82
C ALA A 89 26.00 13.71 1.19
N LYS A 90 27.02 13.99 0.36
CA LYS A 90 27.93 15.12 0.57
C LYS A 90 27.19 16.46 0.51
N TYR A 91 26.31 16.63 -0.48
CA TYR A 91 25.52 17.85 -0.61
C TYR A 91 24.60 18.05 0.59
N TRP A 92 23.78 17.07 0.95
CA TRP A 92 22.83 17.20 2.07
C TRP A 92 23.52 17.39 3.42
N ASN A 93 24.65 16.72 3.68
CA ASN A 93 25.43 16.94 4.90
C ASN A 93 26.10 18.33 4.95
N SER A 94 26.29 18.99 3.80
CA SER A 94 26.82 20.36 3.74
C SER A 94 25.76 21.45 3.93
N GLN A 95 24.47 21.09 3.93
CA GLN A 95 23.34 22.01 4.09
C GLN A 95 22.82 21.93 5.54
N PRO A 96 23.10 22.93 6.41
CA PRO A 96 22.70 22.88 7.82
C PRO A 96 21.20 22.67 8.01
N GLU A 97 20.37 23.34 7.21
CA GLU A 97 18.90 23.25 7.31
C GLU A 97 18.38 21.83 7.00
N ILE A 98 18.96 21.14 6.02
CA ILE A 98 18.55 19.77 5.64
C ILE A 98 18.95 18.79 6.74
N LEU A 99 20.18 18.91 7.23
CA LEU A 99 20.71 18.02 8.24
C LEU A 99 19.98 18.19 9.58
N GLU A 100 19.78 19.43 10.02
CA GLU A 100 19.04 19.74 11.24
C GLU A 100 17.59 19.23 11.15
N ARG A 101 16.91 19.42 10.02
CA ARG A 101 15.56 18.89 9.81
C ARG A 101 15.52 17.36 9.91
N ALA A 102 16.51 16.67 9.36
CA ALA A 102 16.59 15.21 9.44
C ALA A 102 16.88 14.73 10.88
N GLN A 103 17.78 15.39 11.59
CA GLN A 103 18.09 15.11 13.00
C GLN A 103 16.87 15.33 13.92
N ASN A 104 16.09 16.37 13.65
CA ASN A 104 14.88 16.70 14.41
C ASN A 104 13.64 15.88 13.99
N ALA A 105 13.73 15.02 12.96
CA ALA A 105 12.60 14.23 12.47
C ALA A 105 12.08 13.21 13.49
N VAL A 106 12.94 12.76 14.42
CA VAL A 106 12.53 11.86 15.51
C VAL A 106 11.41 12.50 16.35
N ASP A 107 11.51 13.78 16.66
CA ASP A 107 10.51 14.50 17.44
C ASP A 107 9.37 15.04 16.56
N THR A 108 9.75 15.81 15.54
CA THR A 108 8.80 16.58 14.73
C THR A 108 7.92 15.71 13.84
N ILE A 109 8.39 14.52 13.47
CA ILE A 109 7.65 13.56 12.66
C ILE A 109 7.26 12.37 13.53
N CYS A 110 8.22 11.60 14.06
CA CYS A 110 7.89 10.32 14.67
C CYS A 110 7.08 10.47 15.96
N ARG A 111 7.59 11.17 16.99
CA ARG A 111 6.85 11.32 18.26
C ARG A 111 5.54 12.07 18.08
N HIS A 112 5.54 13.12 17.25
CA HIS A 112 4.31 13.83 16.89
C HIS A 112 3.26 12.87 16.29
N ASN A 113 3.63 12.12 15.24
CA ASN A 113 2.73 11.19 14.57
C ASN A 113 2.30 10.05 15.46
N TYR A 114 3.18 9.53 16.33
CA TYR A 114 2.78 8.51 17.31
C TYR A 114 1.62 9.02 18.18
N GLY A 115 1.70 10.26 18.67
CA GLY A 115 0.61 10.88 19.43
C GLY A 115 -0.68 11.04 18.63
N VAL A 116 -0.57 11.46 17.36
CA VAL A 116 -1.74 11.63 16.48
C VAL A 116 -2.39 10.28 16.14
N PHE A 117 -1.60 9.26 15.81
CA PHE A 117 -2.07 7.98 15.28
C PHE A 117 -2.36 6.93 16.36
N SER A 118 -1.84 7.07 17.59
CA SER A 118 -2.01 6.07 18.67
C SER A 118 -3.47 5.63 18.88
N PRO A 119 -4.47 6.53 18.98
CA PRO A 119 -5.84 6.15 19.33
C PRO A 119 -6.49 5.18 18.34
N PHE A 120 -6.05 5.18 17.08
CA PHE A 120 -6.64 4.37 16.01
C PHE A 120 -5.67 3.35 15.40
N THR A 121 -4.43 3.27 15.90
CA THR A 121 -3.44 2.28 15.48
C THR A 121 -2.94 1.45 16.65
N VAL A 122 -2.24 2.05 17.62
CA VAL A 122 -1.65 1.36 18.78
C VAL A 122 -2.72 0.89 19.77
N GLU A 123 -3.72 1.72 20.03
CA GLU A 123 -4.81 1.43 20.97
C GLU A 123 -5.98 0.69 20.33
N ARG A 124 -6.00 0.59 19.00
CA ARG A 124 -7.05 -0.11 18.26
C ARG A 124 -7.13 -1.56 18.70
N ARG A 125 -8.34 -2.01 19.02
CA ARG A 125 -8.66 -3.40 19.34
C ARG A 125 -9.87 -3.84 18.55
N VAL A 126 -9.76 -4.96 17.82
CA VAL A 126 -10.89 -5.58 17.11
C VAL A 126 -10.99 -7.03 17.53
N GLN A 127 -12.17 -7.44 17.98
CA GLN A 127 -12.38 -8.79 18.50
C GLN A 127 -12.37 -9.84 17.39
N PRO A 128 -11.70 -10.99 17.61
CA PRO A 128 -11.70 -12.10 16.67
C PRO A 128 -13.10 -12.70 16.52
N LYS A 129 -13.38 -13.19 15.32
CA LYS A 129 -14.50 -14.08 15.04
C LYS A 129 -13.95 -15.48 14.83
N VAL A 130 -14.55 -16.45 15.52
CA VAL A 130 -14.08 -17.84 15.52
C VAL A 130 -15.11 -18.73 14.86
N LEU A 131 -14.67 -19.50 13.87
CA LEU A 131 -15.44 -20.53 13.22
C LEU A 131 -14.70 -21.86 13.34
N VAL A 132 -15.36 -22.85 13.93
CA VAL A 132 -14.84 -24.22 14.01
C VAL A 132 -15.57 -25.09 13.00
N SER A 133 -14.84 -25.70 12.08
CA SER A 133 -15.40 -26.57 11.03
C SER A 133 -14.56 -27.82 10.79
N PRO A 134 -15.19 -28.92 10.34
CA PRO A 134 -14.45 -30.06 9.82
C PRO A 134 -13.86 -29.72 8.44
N MET A 135 -12.65 -30.21 8.18
CA MET A 135 -12.04 -30.22 6.86
C MET A 135 -12.14 -31.63 6.29
N GLN A 136 -12.97 -31.79 5.26
CA GLN A 136 -13.08 -33.05 4.53
C GLN A 136 -11.82 -33.25 3.70
N SER A 137 -11.02 -34.26 4.05
CA SER A 137 -9.97 -34.75 3.15
C SER A 137 -10.65 -35.63 2.11
N GLY A 138 -10.72 -35.17 0.86
CA GLY A 138 -11.48 -35.80 -0.23
C GLY A 138 -11.03 -37.22 -0.65
N SER A 139 -10.18 -37.89 0.13
CA SER A 139 -9.60 -39.19 -0.20
C SER A 139 -9.68 -40.26 0.91
N LEU A 140 -9.95 -39.94 2.19
CA LEU A 140 -10.01 -40.93 3.28
C LEU A 140 -11.08 -40.58 4.33
N PRO A 141 -12.03 -41.49 4.64
CA PRO A 141 -13.13 -41.25 5.59
C PRO A 141 -12.76 -41.33 7.08
N GLN A 142 -11.46 -41.30 7.45
CA GLN A 142 -11.00 -41.56 8.83
C GLN A 142 -10.09 -40.50 9.46
N THR A 143 -9.76 -39.41 8.78
CA THR A 143 -9.01 -38.29 9.39
C THR A 143 -9.78 -37.00 9.22
N ASP A 144 -10.74 -36.77 10.13
CA ASP A 144 -11.42 -35.47 10.20
C ASP A 144 -10.47 -34.49 10.86
N ARG A 145 -9.82 -33.66 10.03
CA ARG A 145 -9.07 -32.50 10.49
C ARG A 145 -10.07 -31.45 10.94
N LEU A 146 -9.88 -30.90 12.14
CA LEU A 146 -10.71 -29.81 12.64
C LEU A 146 -9.97 -28.49 12.42
N LEU A 147 -10.67 -27.51 11.88
CA LEU A 147 -10.13 -26.18 11.63
C LEU A 147 -10.78 -25.17 12.57
N CYS A 148 -9.94 -24.36 13.18
CA CYS A 148 -10.33 -23.13 13.87
C CYS A 148 -9.90 -21.95 13.01
N TYR A 149 -10.88 -21.34 12.34
CA TYR A 149 -10.70 -20.12 11.58
C TYR A 149 -10.92 -18.92 12.51
N VAL A 150 -9.86 -18.17 12.77
CA VAL A 150 -9.91 -16.95 13.57
C VAL A 150 -9.68 -15.77 12.65
N THR A 151 -10.67 -14.87 12.55
CA THR A 151 -10.69 -13.81 11.52
C THR A 151 -11.08 -12.46 12.08
N GLY A 152 -10.65 -11.39 11.40
CA GLY A 152 -11.12 -10.04 11.63
C GLY A 152 -10.58 -9.39 12.90
N PHE A 153 -9.48 -9.88 13.46
CA PHE A 153 -8.90 -9.36 14.70
C PHE A 153 -7.77 -8.36 14.46
N TYR A 154 -7.50 -7.52 15.46
CA TYR A 154 -6.37 -6.60 15.49
C TYR A 154 -6.07 -6.25 16.97
N PRO A 155 -4.80 -6.22 17.41
CA PRO A 155 -3.53 -6.30 16.67
C PRO A 155 -3.15 -7.74 16.24
N PRO A 156 -2.00 -8.02 15.57
CA PRO A 156 -1.69 -9.37 15.07
C PRO A 156 -1.32 -10.37 16.17
N GLU A 157 -0.87 -9.91 17.34
CA GLU A 157 -0.49 -10.79 18.44
C GLU A 157 -1.71 -11.54 18.99
N ILE A 158 -1.71 -12.86 18.82
CA ILE A 158 -2.83 -13.73 19.18
C ILE A 158 -2.31 -15.09 19.64
N GLU A 159 -3.04 -15.73 20.56
CA GLU A 159 -2.78 -17.10 20.98
C GLU A 159 -4.05 -17.94 20.78
N VAL A 160 -3.90 -19.10 20.14
CA VAL A 160 -5.01 -19.98 19.79
C VAL A 160 -4.67 -21.39 20.25
N LYS A 161 -5.50 -21.94 21.12
CA LYS A 161 -5.32 -23.27 21.74
C LYS A 161 -6.45 -24.21 21.35
N TRP A 162 -6.10 -25.47 21.17
CA TRP A 162 -7.07 -26.54 21.01
C TRP A 162 -7.22 -27.34 22.30
N PHE A 163 -8.45 -27.72 22.61
CA PHE A 163 -8.76 -28.63 23.71
C PHE A 163 -9.61 -29.79 23.20
N LYS A 164 -9.20 -31.01 23.57
CA LYS A 164 -9.98 -32.23 23.40
C LYS A 164 -10.39 -32.75 24.78
N ASN A 165 -11.69 -32.91 25.02
CA ASN A 165 -12.22 -33.39 26.30
C ASN A 165 -11.67 -32.63 27.53
N GLY A 166 -11.48 -31.31 27.36
CA GLY A 166 -10.96 -30.41 28.40
C GLY A 166 -9.43 -30.43 28.59
N ARG A 167 -8.68 -31.23 27.82
CA ARG A 167 -7.22 -31.25 27.85
C ARG A 167 -6.65 -30.52 26.64
N GLU A 168 -5.63 -29.71 26.87
CA GLU A 168 -4.95 -28.97 25.81
C GLU A 168 -4.21 -29.92 24.88
N GLU A 169 -4.35 -29.70 23.57
CA GLU A 169 -3.71 -30.46 22.50
C GLU A 169 -2.69 -29.55 21.80
N THR A 170 -1.43 -29.99 21.76
CA THR A 170 -0.33 -29.22 21.11
C THR A 170 0.41 -30.03 20.07
N GLU A 171 0.60 -31.34 20.28
CA GLU A 171 1.40 -32.21 19.40
C GLU A 171 0.82 -32.37 17.99
N ARG A 172 -0.51 -32.27 17.86
CA ARG A 172 -1.24 -32.49 16.60
C ARG A 172 -1.85 -31.20 16.05
N VAL A 173 -1.36 -30.06 16.52
CA VAL A 173 -1.83 -28.75 16.11
C VAL A 173 -0.85 -28.15 15.12
N VAL A 174 -1.40 -27.67 14.00
CA VAL A 174 -0.65 -26.95 12.97
C VAL A 174 -1.34 -25.63 12.71
N ALA A 175 -0.58 -24.54 12.79
CA ALA A 175 -1.07 -23.20 12.49
C ALA A 175 -0.43 -22.65 11.22
N THR A 176 -1.15 -21.81 10.50
CA THR A 176 -0.56 -20.91 9.49
C THR A 176 0.16 -19.77 10.19
N ASP A 177 1.01 -19.05 9.45
CA ASP A 177 1.39 -17.69 9.86
C ASP A 177 0.14 -16.81 10.03
N VAL A 178 0.26 -15.75 10.83
CA VAL A 178 -0.78 -14.72 10.92
C VAL A 178 -0.81 -13.95 9.59
N ILE A 179 -1.94 -14.03 8.89
CA ILE A 179 -2.11 -13.46 7.57
C ILE A 179 -2.68 -12.05 7.72
N GLN A 180 -1.99 -11.07 7.14
CA GLN A 180 -2.49 -9.71 7.05
C GLN A 180 -3.49 -9.60 5.90
N ASN A 181 -4.73 -9.22 6.20
CA ASN A 181 -5.77 -9.04 5.20
C ASN A 181 -5.55 -7.77 4.38
N GLY A 182 -4.85 -6.79 4.97
CA GLY A 182 -4.54 -5.44 4.50
C GLY A 182 -5.69 -4.43 4.67
N ASP A 183 -6.62 -4.75 5.56
CA ASP A 183 -7.75 -3.92 5.98
C ASP A 183 -7.70 -3.55 7.47
N TRP A 184 -6.50 -3.57 8.03
CA TRP A 184 -6.27 -3.46 9.47
C TRP A 184 -6.89 -4.58 10.29
N THR A 185 -7.09 -5.75 9.69
CA THR A 185 -7.37 -7.00 10.39
C THR A 185 -6.46 -8.13 9.94
N TYR A 186 -6.40 -9.15 10.79
CA TYR A 186 -5.62 -10.35 10.59
C TYR A 186 -6.52 -11.58 10.59
N GLN A 187 -5.98 -12.67 10.05
CA GLN A 187 -6.58 -13.99 10.15
C GLN A 187 -5.51 -15.05 10.43
N VAL A 188 -5.91 -16.12 11.12
CA VAL A 188 -5.06 -17.29 11.35
C VAL A 188 -5.93 -18.54 11.29
N LEU A 189 -5.38 -19.60 10.71
CA LEU A 189 -6.02 -20.90 10.64
C LEU A 189 -5.24 -21.87 11.51
N VAL A 190 -5.91 -22.49 12.47
CA VAL A 190 -5.31 -23.46 13.38
C VAL A 190 -6.01 -24.80 13.24
N MET A 191 -5.28 -25.76 12.70
CA MET A 191 -5.74 -27.11 12.41
C MET A 191 -5.36 -28.08 13.53
N LEU A 192 -6.31 -28.93 13.92
CA LEU A 192 -6.07 -30.09 14.78
C LEU A 192 -6.28 -31.37 13.97
N GLU A 193 -5.25 -32.24 13.95
CA GLU A 193 -5.38 -33.58 13.40
C GLU A 193 -5.94 -34.53 14.47
N SER A 194 -7.19 -34.97 14.29
CA SER A 194 -7.85 -35.90 15.20
C SER A 194 -8.68 -36.95 14.44
N MET A 195 -9.09 -37.99 15.17
CA MET A 195 -10.07 -38.97 14.73
C MET A 195 -11.27 -38.88 15.71
N PRO A 196 -12.26 -38.01 15.42
CA PRO A 196 -13.38 -37.76 16.33
C PRO A 196 -14.16 -39.04 16.64
N GLN A 197 -14.33 -39.34 17.92
CA GLN A 197 -15.18 -40.44 18.38
C GLN A 197 -16.50 -39.90 18.92
N SER A 198 -17.54 -40.75 18.96
CA SER A 198 -18.81 -40.39 19.57
C SER A 198 -18.60 -40.05 21.05
N GLY A 199 -19.02 -38.85 21.46
CA GLY A 199 -18.82 -38.33 22.82
C GLY A 199 -17.59 -37.43 22.98
N ASP A 200 -16.69 -37.34 22.00
CA ASP A 200 -15.60 -36.38 22.05
C ASP A 200 -16.12 -34.94 21.98
N THR A 201 -15.48 -34.06 22.74
CA THR A 201 -15.72 -32.61 22.73
C THR A 201 -14.46 -31.89 22.30
N TYR A 202 -14.61 -30.99 21.33
CA TYR A 202 -13.52 -30.19 20.77
C TYR A 202 -13.81 -28.72 20.92
N THR A 203 -12.79 -27.99 21.36
CA THR A 203 -12.92 -26.57 21.70
C THR A 203 -11.70 -25.80 21.20
N CYS A 204 -11.96 -24.72 20.47
CA CYS A 204 -10.93 -23.74 20.12
C CYS A 204 -11.04 -22.56 21.10
N GLN A 205 -9.96 -22.26 21.81
CA GLN A 205 -9.84 -21.13 22.72
C GLN A 205 -8.92 -20.08 22.11
N VAL A 206 -9.36 -18.83 22.12
CA VAL A 206 -8.62 -17.70 21.56
C VAL A 206 -8.37 -16.66 22.64
N GLU A 207 -7.10 -16.34 22.84
CA GLU A 207 -6.62 -15.28 23.70
C GLU A 207 -6.08 -14.15 22.83
N HIS A 208 -6.59 -12.93 23.06
CA HIS A 208 -6.27 -11.77 22.24
C HIS A 208 -6.47 -10.49 23.04
N ALA A 209 -5.63 -9.48 22.81
CA ALA A 209 -5.61 -8.23 23.58
C ALA A 209 -6.92 -7.42 23.54
N SER A 210 -7.85 -7.74 22.62
CA SER A 210 -9.18 -7.11 22.55
C SER A 210 -10.23 -7.79 23.46
N LEU A 211 -9.90 -8.92 24.06
CA LEU A 211 -10.83 -9.75 24.83
C LEU A 211 -10.51 -9.62 26.32
N GLN A 212 -11.54 -9.46 27.14
CA GLN A 212 -11.38 -9.46 28.60
C GLN A 212 -11.20 -10.87 29.17
N GLN A 213 -11.72 -11.88 28.46
CA GLN A 213 -11.63 -13.29 28.82
C GLN A 213 -11.43 -14.12 27.53
N PRO A 214 -10.79 -15.30 27.61
CA PRO A 214 -10.57 -16.14 26.44
C PRO A 214 -11.88 -16.49 25.72
N LEU A 215 -11.91 -16.29 24.41
CA LEU A 215 -13.06 -16.63 23.58
C LEU A 215 -13.04 -18.13 23.28
N THR A 216 -14.09 -18.84 23.65
CA THR A 216 -14.17 -20.29 23.54
C THR A 216 -15.26 -20.70 22.55
N GLN A 217 -14.89 -21.43 21.50
CA GLN A 217 -15.82 -21.90 20.47
C GLN A 217 -15.80 -23.44 20.40
N HIS A 218 -16.96 -24.05 20.66
CA HIS A 218 -17.13 -25.49 20.56
C HIS A 218 -17.46 -25.93 19.13
N TRP A 219 -16.96 -27.11 18.77
CA TRP A 219 -17.36 -27.82 17.56
C TRP A 219 -18.86 -28.20 17.61
N GLY A 220 -19.57 -28.11 16.47
CA GLY A 220 -20.99 -28.48 16.34
C GLY A 220 -22.03 -27.38 16.66
N LYS A 221 -21.62 -26.22 17.20
CA LYS A 221 -22.49 -25.02 17.35
C LYS A 221 -22.09 -23.92 16.37
N ALA A 222 -22.49 -24.07 15.10
CA ALA A 222 -22.24 -23.05 14.09
C ALA A 222 -23.23 -21.87 14.24
N ARG A 223 -22.72 -20.68 14.58
CA ARG A 223 -23.41 -19.43 14.22
C ARG A 223 -23.13 -19.15 12.75
N ARG A 224 -24.19 -18.84 11.98
CA ARG A 224 -24.07 -18.48 10.55
C ARG A 224 -23.03 -17.34 10.38
N PRO A 225 -22.13 -17.41 9.38
CA PRO A 225 -21.25 -16.30 9.08
C PRO A 225 -22.07 -15.10 8.57
N PRO A 226 -21.86 -13.88 9.09
CA PRO A 226 -22.26 -12.67 8.37
C PRO A 226 -21.37 -12.49 7.13
N PRO A 227 -21.85 -11.78 6.10
CA PRO A 227 -21.03 -11.44 4.94
C PRO A 227 -19.78 -10.64 5.33
N ALA A 228 -18.72 -10.81 4.54
CA ALA A 228 -17.40 -10.23 4.75
C ALA A 228 -17.44 -8.70 4.94
N ALA A 229 -16.73 -8.22 5.97
CA ALA A 229 -16.42 -6.81 6.16
C ALA A 229 -15.24 -6.43 5.25
N GLY A 230 -15.34 -5.28 4.60
CA GLY A 230 -14.50 -4.86 3.49
C GLY A 230 -13.08 -4.45 3.90
N TYR A 231 -12.21 -4.49 2.88
CA TYR A 231 -10.81 -4.10 2.93
C TYR A 231 -10.62 -2.58 2.75
N PHE A 232 -9.50 -1.95 3.21
CA PHE A 232 -9.17 -0.50 3.02
C PHE A 232 -7.65 -0.27 2.79
N LEU A 233 -7.22 -0.04 1.54
CA LEU A 233 -5.81 0.23 1.11
C LEU A 233 -5.60 1.66 0.62
N GLU A 234 -4.70 2.42 1.24
CA GLU A 234 -4.29 3.73 0.73
C GLU A 234 -2.99 3.66 -0.09
N MET A 235 -3.01 4.20 -1.30
CA MET A 235 -1.87 4.29 -2.21
C MET A 235 -1.78 5.68 -2.81
N VAL A 236 -0.57 6.23 -2.88
CA VAL A 236 -0.27 7.45 -3.63
C VAL A 236 0.59 7.09 -4.82
N LYS A 237 0.10 7.40 -6.03
CA LYS A 237 0.82 7.16 -7.28
C LYS A 237 1.15 8.49 -7.94
N ALA A 238 2.42 8.81 -8.06
CA ALA A 238 2.92 9.98 -8.77
C ALA A 238 3.52 9.58 -10.12
N GLU A 239 3.16 10.30 -11.18
CA GLU A 239 3.61 10.03 -12.55
C GLU A 239 4.10 11.32 -13.20
N CYS A 240 5.28 11.26 -13.82
CA CYS A 240 5.82 12.30 -14.68
C CYS A 240 5.73 11.83 -16.13
N GLN A 241 4.91 12.52 -16.94
CA GLN A 241 4.74 12.23 -18.35
C GLN A 241 5.56 13.22 -19.17
N TYR A 242 6.62 12.73 -19.80
CA TYR A 242 7.53 13.52 -20.64
C TYR A 242 7.12 13.39 -22.12
N LEU A 243 6.72 14.50 -22.72
CA LEU A 243 6.41 14.60 -24.15
C LEU A 243 7.50 15.44 -24.80
N ASN A 244 8.29 14.82 -25.68
CA ASN A 244 9.45 15.46 -26.31
C ASN A 244 10.54 15.90 -25.29
N GLY A 245 11.03 14.96 -24.48
CA GLY A 245 12.03 15.26 -23.44
C GLY A 245 11.45 16.08 -22.27
N THR A 246 12.20 17.05 -21.76
CA THR A 246 11.77 17.94 -20.66
C THR A 246 11.01 19.19 -21.12
N GLU A 247 10.81 19.36 -22.43
CA GLU A 247 10.11 20.52 -23.00
C GLU A 247 8.64 20.57 -22.55
N ARG A 248 7.94 19.43 -22.58
CA ARG A 248 6.58 19.31 -22.07
C ARG A 248 6.49 18.18 -21.05
N VAL A 249 6.20 18.54 -19.81
CA VAL A 249 6.13 17.61 -18.68
C VAL A 249 4.82 17.81 -17.96
N ARG A 250 4.06 16.73 -17.80
CA ARG A 250 2.82 16.70 -17.02
C ARG A 250 3.03 15.86 -15.78
N PHE A 251 2.73 16.42 -14.61
CA PHE A 251 2.77 15.72 -13.34
C PHE A 251 1.35 15.36 -12.90
N VAL A 252 1.13 14.09 -12.57
CA VAL A 252 -0.15 13.62 -12.03
C VAL A 252 0.10 12.81 -10.78
N VAL A 253 -0.51 13.20 -9.66
CA VAL A 253 -0.52 12.41 -8.43
C VAL A 253 -1.94 11.96 -8.11
N ARG A 254 -2.11 10.67 -7.83
CA ARG A 254 -3.39 10.02 -7.56
C ARG A 254 -3.37 9.40 -6.18
N ASN A 255 -4.35 9.75 -5.36
CA ASN A 255 -4.60 9.17 -4.06
C ASN A 255 -5.73 8.15 -4.21
N ILE A 256 -5.42 6.91 -3.85
CA ILE A 256 -6.24 5.74 -4.12
C ILE A 256 -6.55 5.11 -2.77
N HIS A 257 -7.83 4.87 -2.51
CA HIS A 257 -8.35 4.15 -1.35
C HIS A 257 -9.06 2.90 -1.89
N ASN A 258 -8.62 1.69 -1.52
CA ASN A 258 -9.14 0.41 -2.04
C ASN A 258 -9.15 0.22 -3.55
N ARG A 259 -8.04 0.51 -4.21
CA ARG A 259 -7.97 0.45 -5.69
C ARG A 259 -8.92 1.47 -6.37
N GLN A 260 -9.64 2.30 -5.62
CA GLN A 260 -10.46 3.39 -6.14
C GLN A 260 -9.76 4.72 -5.88
N GLN A 261 -9.45 5.46 -6.95
CA GLN A 261 -8.95 6.82 -6.83
C GLN A 261 -10.04 7.71 -6.19
N PHE A 262 -9.67 8.45 -5.15
CA PHE A 262 -10.61 9.33 -4.46
C PHE A 262 -10.25 10.82 -4.60
N VAL A 263 -8.96 11.15 -4.75
CA VAL A 263 -8.47 12.50 -5.05
C VAL A 263 -7.27 12.41 -5.97
N HIS A 264 -7.16 13.30 -6.96
CA HIS A 264 -5.94 13.48 -7.73
C HIS A 264 -5.54 14.96 -7.85
N PHE A 265 -4.30 15.19 -8.23
CA PHE A 265 -3.81 16.47 -8.71
C PHE A 265 -3.17 16.28 -10.08
N ASP A 266 -3.45 17.21 -10.98
CA ASP A 266 -2.91 17.26 -12.32
C ASP A 266 -2.29 18.63 -12.57
N SER A 267 -1.05 18.68 -13.02
CA SER A 267 -0.35 19.95 -13.27
C SER A 267 -1.03 20.81 -14.34
N ASP A 268 -1.76 20.22 -15.29
CA ASP A 268 -2.49 20.96 -16.31
C ASP A 268 -3.74 21.65 -15.74
N VAL A 269 -4.24 21.17 -14.60
CA VAL A 269 -5.40 21.70 -13.89
C VAL A 269 -4.98 22.61 -12.73
N GLY A 270 -3.91 22.26 -12.02
CA GLY A 270 -3.29 23.09 -10.99
C GLY A 270 -3.96 23.05 -9.61
N VAL A 271 -4.96 22.19 -9.40
CA VAL A 271 -5.63 21.99 -8.09
C VAL A 271 -5.93 20.51 -7.85
N PHE A 272 -6.14 20.14 -6.58
CA PHE A 272 -6.63 18.81 -6.22
C PHE A 272 -8.11 18.69 -6.57
N VAL A 273 -8.46 17.63 -7.29
CA VAL A 273 -9.83 17.34 -7.72
C VAL A 273 -10.29 16.08 -7.01
N ALA A 274 -11.48 16.15 -6.39
CA ALA A 274 -12.13 14.99 -5.80
C ALA A 274 -12.76 14.14 -6.92
N ASP A 275 -12.42 12.85 -6.95
CA ASP A 275 -12.95 11.87 -7.91
C ASP A 275 -14.10 11.05 -7.34
N SER A 276 -14.40 11.25 -6.06
CA SER A 276 -15.50 10.60 -5.34
C SER A 276 -15.93 11.44 -4.14
N PRO A 277 -17.13 11.20 -3.56
CA PRO A 277 -17.57 11.89 -2.34
C PRO A 277 -16.60 11.76 -1.16
N LEU A 278 -15.85 10.65 -1.07
CA LEU A 278 -14.81 10.44 -0.06
C LEU A 278 -13.69 11.48 -0.15
N GLY A 279 -13.38 11.96 -1.36
CA GLY A 279 -12.31 12.90 -1.63
C GLY A 279 -12.68 14.37 -1.52
N GLU A 280 -13.95 14.72 -1.45
CA GLU A 280 -14.40 16.13 -1.39
C GLU A 280 -13.83 16.89 -0.17
N PRO A 281 -13.84 16.33 1.06
CA PRO A 281 -13.25 17.01 2.21
C PRO A 281 -11.73 17.17 2.06
N THR A 282 -11.06 16.13 1.54
CA THR A 282 -9.61 16.09 1.35
C THR A 282 -9.15 17.08 0.28
N ALA A 283 -9.81 17.12 -0.88
CA ALA A 283 -9.50 18.07 -1.94
C ALA A 283 -9.73 19.51 -1.47
N LYS A 284 -10.83 19.77 -0.74
CA LYS A 284 -11.10 21.09 -0.16
C LYS A 284 -10.03 21.51 0.84
N TYR A 285 -9.61 20.61 1.72
CA TYR A 285 -8.56 20.87 2.69
C TYR A 285 -7.21 21.14 2.02
N TRP A 286 -6.77 20.28 1.10
CA TRP A 286 -5.48 20.46 0.43
C TRP A 286 -5.42 21.69 -0.47
N ASN A 287 -6.52 22.03 -1.15
CA ASN A 287 -6.60 23.28 -1.91
C ASN A 287 -6.65 24.52 -1.01
N SER A 288 -7.05 24.41 0.26
CA SER A 288 -7.02 25.53 1.21
C SER A 288 -5.69 25.69 1.94
N GLN A 289 -4.73 24.77 1.74
CA GLN A 289 -3.37 24.87 2.30
C GLN A 289 -2.40 25.39 1.22
N PRO A 290 -1.92 26.65 1.32
CA PRO A 290 -1.07 27.25 0.29
C PRO A 290 0.22 26.45 0.06
N GLU A 291 0.85 25.96 1.12
CA GLU A 291 2.09 25.19 1.06
C GLU A 291 1.94 23.85 0.31
N ILE A 292 0.80 23.18 0.49
CA ILE A 292 0.52 21.88 -0.18
C ILE A 292 0.26 22.11 -1.66
N LEU A 293 -0.53 23.14 -1.99
CA LEU A 293 -0.88 23.47 -3.36
C LEU A 293 0.34 23.96 -4.15
N GLU A 294 1.13 24.85 -3.56
CA GLU A 294 2.37 25.36 -4.15
C GLU A 294 3.37 24.22 -4.39
N ARG A 295 3.53 23.31 -3.42
CA ARG A 295 4.39 22.13 -3.59
C ARG A 295 3.91 21.22 -4.73
N ALA A 296 2.60 21.02 -4.87
CA ALA A 296 2.04 20.20 -5.94
C ALA A 296 2.19 20.86 -7.32
N GLN A 297 1.98 22.18 -7.41
CA GLN A 297 2.16 22.97 -8.64
C GLN A 297 3.62 23.00 -9.09
N ASN A 298 4.55 23.10 -8.14
CA ASN A 298 5.98 23.11 -8.41
C ASN A 298 6.57 21.71 -8.65
N ALA A 299 5.78 20.64 -8.56
CA ALA A 299 6.24 19.26 -8.72
C ALA A 299 6.80 18.95 -10.12
N VAL A 300 6.34 19.66 -11.15
CA VAL A 300 6.89 19.51 -12.51
C VAL A 300 8.38 19.84 -12.55
N ASP A 301 8.79 20.93 -11.89
CA ASP A 301 10.19 21.34 -11.84
C ASP A 301 10.98 20.59 -10.77
N THR A 302 10.46 20.59 -9.55
CA THR A 302 11.15 20.08 -8.36
C THR A 302 11.26 18.56 -8.32
N ILE A 303 10.33 17.84 -8.96
CA ILE A 303 10.32 16.38 -9.00
C ILE A 303 10.64 15.92 -10.42
N CYS A 304 9.80 16.26 -11.41
CA CYS A 304 9.93 15.64 -12.73
C CYS A 304 11.20 16.08 -13.49
N ARG A 305 11.46 17.39 -13.65
CA ARG A 305 12.65 17.85 -14.39
C ARG A 305 13.95 17.56 -13.65
N HIS A 306 13.96 17.77 -12.33
CA HIS A 306 15.10 17.42 -11.48
C HIS A 306 15.49 15.94 -11.65
N ASN A 307 14.53 15.02 -11.45
CA ASN A 307 14.78 13.59 -11.55
C ASN A 307 15.18 13.16 -12.97
N TYR A 308 14.60 13.76 -14.01
CA TYR A 308 15.01 13.47 -15.39
C TYR A 308 16.51 13.75 -15.60
N GLY A 309 17.02 14.88 -15.14
CA GLY A 309 18.45 15.23 -15.25
C GLY A 309 19.37 14.34 -14.42
N VAL A 310 18.94 13.93 -13.22
CA VAL A 310 19.73 13.07 -12.33
C VAL A 310 19.82 11.65 -12.85
N PHE A 311 18.73 11.12 -13.41
CA PHE A 311 18.64 9.69 -13.72
C PHE A 311 18.87 9.35 -15.19
N SER A 312 18.61 10.26 -16.13
CA SER A 312 18.82 10.05 -17.57
C SER A 312 20.19 9.43 -17.93
N PRO A 313 21.32 9.89 -17.35
CA PRO A 313 22.64 9.33 -17.67
C PRO A 313 22.83 7.86 -17.27
N PHE A 314 22.03 7.35 -16.32
CA PHE A 314 22.20 6.00 -15.77
C PHE A 314 21.33 4.94 -16.45
N THR A 315 20.31 5.34 -17.21
CA THR A 315 19.31 4.39 -17.74
C THR A 315 19.01 4.56 -19.23
N VAL A 316 19.26 5.72 -19.83
CA VAL A 316 18.96 6.01 -21.25
C VAL A 316 20.21 5.94 -22.13
N GLU A 317 21.36 6.39 -21.62
CA GLU A 317 22.61 6.50 -22.41
C GLU A 317 23.50 5.24 -22.41
N ARG A 318 23.09 4.14 -21.77
CA ARG A 318 23.75 2.82 -21.87
C ARG A 318 23.05 1.89 -22.88
N ARG A 319 22.87 2.35 -24.12
CA ARG A 319 22.62 1.48 -25.28
C ARG A 319 23.75 1.61 -26.28
#